data_AF-A0A0C3EVW0-F1
#
_entry.id   AF-A0A0C3EVW0-F1
#
_cell.length_a   1.000
_cell.length_b   1.000
_cell.length_c   1.000
_cell.angle_alpha   90.00
_cell.angle_beta   90.00
_cell.angle_gamma   90.00
#
_symmetry.space_group_name_H-M   'P 1'
#
loop_
_entity.id
_entity.type
_entity.pdbx_description
1 polymer ?
#
loop_
_entity_poly.entity_id
_entity_poly.type
_entity_poly.pdbx_seq_one_letter_code
_entity_poly.pdbx_strand_id
1 'polypeptide(L)'
;FYTKGQEFRTWLLEERKINPEAISKDQEKKEFSKFVEDFNTATLPHEKYYHMEAYERRMTALRSGEYLPPAEDSYDPAMDLKAHSSKHKKTPVEQESYLSKEQLQTLRKVQHERIEAGKMKLLGMDVKTNMGVRMDGTAFD
;
A
#
# COMPACT_ATOMS: atom_id res chain seq x y z
N PHE A 1 20.12 -14.87 -16.92
CA PHE A 1 19.37 -13.93 -17.79
C PHE A 1 19.30 -12.60 -17.06
N TYR A 2 19.75 -11.52 -17.70
CA TYR A 2 19.75 -10.20 -17.07
C TYR A 2 18.30 -9.71 -16.89
N THR A 3 17.89 -9.41 -15.66
CA THR A 3 16.54 -8.87 -15.35
C THR A 3 16.25 -7.56 -16.09
N LYS A 4 17.30 -6.84 -16.49
CA LYS A 4 17.23 -5.57 -17.25
C LYS A 4 17.65 -5.69 -18.73
N GLY A 5 17.59 -6.91 -19.27
CA GLY A 5 18.06 -7.19 -20.63
C GLY A 5 17.22 -6.52 -21.71
N GLN A 6 15.92 -6.32 -21.49
CA GLN A 6 15.03 -5.65 -22.45
C GLN A 6 15.33 -4.15 -22.48
N GLU A 7 15.44 -3.52 -21.31
CA GLU A 7 15.74 -2.10 -21.17
C GLU A 7 17.08 -1.73 -21.82
N PHE A 8 18.11 -2.53 -21.59
CA PHE A 8 19.43 -2.32 -22.19
C PHE A 8 19.40 -2.44 -23.72
N ARG A 9 18.66 -3.40 -24.28
CA ARG A 9 18.53 -3.58 -25.74
C ARG A 9 17.79 -2.41 -26.38
N THR A 10 16.73 -1.93 -25.74
CA THR A 10 15.98 -0.76 -26.23
C THR A 10 16.84 0.51 -26.15
N TRP A 11 17.59 0.70 -25.08
CA TRP A 11 18.53 1.82 -24.95
C TRP A 11 19.63 1.79 -26.02
N LEU A 12 20.19 0.61 -26.32
CA LEU A 12 21.17 0.45 -27.42
C LEU A 12 20.60 0.87 -28.77
N LEU A 13 19.34 0.47 -29.06
CA LEU A 13 18.68 0.81 -30.31
C LEU A 13 18.33 2.30 -30.41
N GLU A 14 17.81 2.87 -29.33
CA GLU A 14 17.26 4.22 -29.36
C GLU A 14 18.32 5.31 -29.15
N GLU A 15 19.14 5.20 -28.11
CA GLU A 15 20.16 6.20 -27.76
C GLU A 15 21.44 5.99 -28.56
N ARG A 16 21.92 4.74 -28.61
CA ARG A 16 23.19 4.44 -29.29
C ARG A 16 23.03 4.18 -30.78
N LYS A 17 21.81 3.95 -31.29
CA LYS A 17 21.54 3.55 -32.69
C LYS A 17 22.34 2.31 -33.13
N ILE A 18 22.65 1.42 -32.19
CA ILE A 18 23.40 0.18 -32.44
C ILE A 18 22.42 -0.98 -32.42
N ASN A 19 22.46 -1.82 -33.46
CA ASN A 19 21.70 -3.05 -33.49
C ASN A 19 22.25 -4.04 -32.46
N PRO A 20 21.44 -4.54 -31.51
CA PRO A 20 21.90 -5.44 -30.45
C PRO A 20 22.36 -6.80 -30.98
N GLU A 21 22.04 -7.15 -32.22
CA GLU A 21 22.51 -8.37 -32.89
C GLU A 21 23.83 -8.18 -33.64
N ALA A 22 24.24 -6.93 -33.89
CA ALA A 22 25.45 -6.61 -34.64
C ALA A 22 26.66 -6.31 -33.73
N ILE A 23 26.47 -6.31 -32.41
CA ILE A 23 27.48 -5.91 -31.42
C ILE A 23 28.34 -7.11 -30.97
N SER A 24 29.65 -6.89 -30.82
CA SER A 24 30.54 -7.90 -30.23
C SER A 24 30.39 -7.95 -28.71
N LYS A 25 30.68 -9.10 -28.09
CA LYS A 25 30.56 -9.29 -26.63
C LYS A 25 31.38 -8.27 -25.81
N ASP A 26 32.51 -7.81 -26.33
CA ASP A 26 33.36 -6.85 -25.64
C ASP A 26 32.79 -5.43 -25.71
N GLN A 27 32.19 -5.08 -26.85
CA GLN A 27 31.51 -3.81 -27.00
C GLN A 27 30.22 -3.79 -26.17
N GLU A 28 29.48 -4.91 -26.13
CA GLU A 28 28.28 -5.07 -25.30
C GLU A 28 28.60 -4.79 -23.82
N LYS A 29 29.70 -5.34 -23.29
CA LYS A 29 30.12 -5.07 -21.90
C LYS A 29 30.43 -3.60 -21.65
N LYS A 30 31.13 -2.93 -22.56
CA LYS A 30 31.47 -1.49 -22.42
C LYS A 30 30.22 -0.63 -22.43
N GLU A 31 29.28 -0.95 -23.29
CA GLU A 31 28.00 -0.23 -23.39
C GLU A 31 27.10 -0.52 -22.19
N PHE A 32 27.11 -1.76 -21.70
CA PHE A 32 26.38 -2.14 -20.49
C PHE A 32 26.90 -1.41 -19.26
N SER A 33 28.22 -1.22 -19.11
CA SER A 33 28.76 -0.43 -18.02
C SER A 33 28.25 1.01 -18.00
N LYS A 34 28.14 1.66 -19.18
CA LYS A 34 27.59 3.01 -19.28
C LYS A 34 26.10 3.05 -18.98
N PHE A 35 25.34 2.06 -19.49
CA PHE A 35 23.92 1.94 -19.17
C PHE A 35 23.68 1.77 -17.66
N VAL A 36 24.49 0.95 -16.99
CA VAL A 36 24.39 0.75 -15.54
C VAL A 36 24.77 2.03 -14.78
N GLU A 37 25.76 2.77 -15.25
CA GLU A 37 26.12 4.09 -14.69
C GLU A 37 24.92 5.04 -14.78
N ASP A 38 24.39 5.26 -15.98
CA ASP A 38 23.25 6.16 -16.22
C ASP A 38 21.97 5.73 -15.49
N PHE A 39 21.76 4.42 -15.36
CA PHE A 39 20.66 3.85 -14.59
C PHE A 39 20.81 4.15 -13.10
N ASN A 40 22.01 3.97 -12.53
CA ASN A 40 22.26 4.20 -11.11
C ASN A 40 22.27 5.70 -10.77
N THR A 41 22.68 6.57 -11.70
CA THR A 41 22.69 8.03 -11.52
C THR A 41 21.37 8.71 -11.87
N ALA A 42 20.36 7.94 -12.28
CA ALA A 42 19.07 8.47 -12.73
C ALA A 42 19.19 9.50 -13.89
N THR A 43 20.20 9.35 -14.76
CA THR A 43 20.51 10.28 -15.86
C THR A 43 20.03 9.81 -17.23
N LEU A 44 19.24 8.73 -17.30
CA LEU A 44 18.71 8.26 -18.58
C LEU A 44 17.69 9.25 -19.14
N PRO A 45 17.62 9.43 -20.48
CA PRO A 45 16.81 10.49 -21.09
C PRO A 45 15.30 10.33 -20.89
N HIS A 46 14.82 9.11 -20.65
CA HIS A 46 13.40 8.82 -20.54
C HIS A 46 13.13 7.72 -19.50
N GLU A 47 12.04 7.87 -18.76
CA GLU A 47 11.69 6.99 -17.63
C GLU A 47 11.49 5.51 -18.05
N LYS A 48 11.06 5.30 -19.30
CA LYS A 48 10.87 3.95 -19.89
C LYS A 48 12.08 3.03 -19.73
N TYR A 49 13.30 3.57 -19.69
CA TYR A 49 14.51 2.75 -19.53
C TYR A 49 14.70 2.22 -18.10
N TYR A 50 13.99 2.77 -17.11
CA TYR A 50 13.95 2.23 -15.74
C TYR A 50 12.95 1.08 -15.62
N HIS A 51 11.78 1.22 -16.26
CA HIS A 51 10.68 0.26 -16.21
C HIS A 51 9.97 0.12 -17.57
N MET A 52 10.57 -0.62 -18.50
CA MET A 52 10.01 -0.83 -19.83
C MET A 52 8.65 -1.55 -19.79
N GLU A 53 8.50 -2.55 -18.93
CA GLU A 53 7.25 -3.33 -18.87
C GLU A 53 6.05 -2.48 -18.43
N ALA A 54 6.24 -1.62 -17.42
CA ALA A 54 5.20 -0.70 -16.97
C ALA A 54 4.84 0.31 -18.08
N TYR A 55 5.85 0.82 -18.79
CA TYR A 55 5.66 1.71 -19.93
C TYR A 55 4.91 1.02 -21.09
N GLU A 56 5.26 -0.21 -21.45
CA GLU A 56 4.61 -0.97 -22.52
C GLU A 56 3.17 -1.34 -22.17
N ARG A 57 2.91 -1.78 -20.93
CA ARG A 57 1.53 -2.03 -20.46
C ARG A 57 0.70 -0.76 -20.55
N ARG A 58 1.26 0.38 -20.12
CA ARG A 58 0.60 1.68 -20.23
C ARG A 58 0.33 2.04 -21.69
N MET A 59 1.32 1.97 -22.57
CA MET A 59 1.11 2.27 -24.00
C MET A 59 0.11 1.32 -24.67
N THR A 60 0.08 0.05 -24.26
CA THR A 60 -0.86 -0.94 -24.77
C THR A 60 -2.28 -0.62 -24.34
N ALA A 61 -2.50 -0.31 -23.06
CA ALA A 61 -3.79 0.13 -22.53
C ALA A 61 -4.26 1.44 -23.19
N LEU A 62 -3.34 2.38 -23.46
CA LEU A 62 -3.68 3.60 -24.19
C LEU A 62 -4.14 3.30 -25.62
N ARG A 63 -3.48 2.37 -26.30
CA ARG A 63 -3.83 1.95 -27.68
C ARG A 63 -5.12 1.14 -27.73
N SER A 64 -5.42 0.35 -26.70
CA SER A 64 -6.69 -0.40 -26.59
C SER A 64 -7.87 0.50 -26.20
N GLY A 65 -7.64 1.78 -25.90
CA GLY A 65 -8.67 2.73 -25.48
C GLY A 65 -9.11 2.55 -24.03
N GLU A 66 -8.33 1.84 -23.23
CA GLU A 66 -8.59 1.63 -21.81
C GLU A 66 -8.17 2.86 -20.99
N TYR A 67 -8.96 3.21 -19.98
CA TYR A 67 -8.64 4.35 -19.12
C TYR A 67 -7.40 4.04 -18.29
N LEU A 68 -6.37 4.86 -18.48
CA LEU A 68 -5.15 4.80 -17.69
C LEU A 68 -5.26 5.77 -16.52
N PRO A 69 -5.00 5.33 -15.27
CA PRO A 69 -4.75 6.29 -14.22
C PRO A 69 -3.58 7.20 -14.63
N PRO A 70 -3.64 8.50 -14.32
CA PRO A 70 -2.54 9.43 -14.55
C PRO A 70 -1.21 8.86 -14.02
N ALA A 71 -0.09 9.25 -14.64
CA ALA A 71 1.23 8.87 -14.15
C ALA A 71 1.33 9.19 -12.65
N GLU A 72 1.90 8.28 -11.86
CA GLU A 72 2.04 8.34 -10.39
C GLU A 72 2.68 9.63 -9.84
N ASP A 73 3.15 10.53 -10.70
CA ASP A 73 3.66 11.85 -10.33
C ASP A 73 2.58 12.87 -9.90
N SER A 74 1.29 12.57 -10.07
CA SER A 74 0.22 13.40 -9.52
C SER A 74 -0.19 12.90 -8.13
N TYR A 75 0.31 13.56 -7.09
CA TYR A 75 -0.12 13.33 -5.70
C TYR A 75 -1.64 13.56 -5.58
N ASP A 76 -2.38 12.52 -5.19
CA ASP A 76 -3.81 12.60 -4.82
C ASP A 76 -3.97 12.56 -3.30
N PRO A 77 -4.27 13.70 -2.65
CA PRO A 77 -4.47 13.76 -1.20
C PRO A 77 -5.59 12.86 -0.69
N ALA A 78 -6.61 12.56 -1.51
CA ALA A 78 -7.74 11.75 -1.09
C ALA A 78 -7.35 10.27 -0.91
N MET A 79 -6.46 9.77 -1.77
CA MET A 79 -5.94 8.41 -1.70
C MET A 79 -5.04 8.22 -0.47
N ASP A 80 -4.21 9.22 -0.16
CA ASP A 80 -3.35 9.21 1.03
C ASP A 80 -4.16 9.21 2.33
N LEU A 81 -5.19 10.06 2.41
CA LEU A 81 -6.08 10.15 3.58
C LEU A 81 -6.84 8.83 3.82
N LYS A 82 -7.26 8.16 2.73
CA LYS A 82 -7.88 6.83 2.78
C LYS A 82 -6.88 5.78 3.27
N ALA A 83 -5.65 5.77 2.77
CA ALA A 83 -4.61 4.85 3.21
C ALA A 83 -4.21 5.05 4.68
N HIS A 84 -4.22 6.30 5.17
CA HIS A 84 -4.01 6.58 6.59
C HIS A 84 -5.19 6.10 7.45
N SER A 85 -6.42 6.25 6.98
CA SER A 85 -7.62 5.80 7.71
C SER A 85 -7.71 4.28 7.85
N SER A 86 -7.26 3.52 6.84
CA SER A 86 -7.37 2.06 6.82
C SER A 86 -6.39 1.39 7.79
N LYS A 87 -5.22 1.97 8.03
CA LYS A 87 -4.23 1.46 9.00
C LYS A 87 -4.75 1.42 10.44
N HIS A 88 -5.72 2.26 10.80
CA HIS A 88 -6.33 2.27 12.12
C HIS A 88 -7.49 1.28 12.28
N LYS A 89 -8.00 0.70 11.18
CA LYS A 89 -9.11 -0.24 11.22
C LYS A 89 -8.55 -1.65 11.40
N LYS A 90 -8.45 -2.10 12.65
CA LYS A 90 -8.14 -3.50 12.96
C LYS A 90 -9.12 -4.40 12.21
N THR A 91 -8.60 -5.35 11.44
CA THR A 91 -9.41 -6.41 10.83
C THR A 91 -10.14 -7.14 11.96
N PRO A 92 -11.47 -7.28 11.91
CA PRO A 92 -12.19 -8.04 12.92
C PRO A 92 -11.73 -9.49 12.78
N VAL A 93 -11.00 -9.98 13.79
CA VAL A 93 -10.72 -11.41 13.92
C VAL A 93 -12.06 -12.07 14.20
N GLU A 94 -12.53 -12.89 13.26
CA GLU A 94 -13.72 -13.72 13.44
C GLU A 94 -13.41 -14.75 14.52
N GLN A 95 -13.70 -14.40 15.76
CA GLN A 95 -13.78 -15.39 16.83
C GLN A 95 -15.12 -16.11 16.66
N GLU A 96 -15.08 -17.42 16.45
CA GLU A 96 -16.27 -18.26 16.53
C GLU A 96 -16.81 -18.19 17.96
N SER A 97 -17.76 -17.27 18.18
CA SER A 97 -18.44 -17.16 19.47
C SER A 97 -19.70 -18.02 19.43
N TYR A 98 -19.85 -18.90 20.41
CA TYR A 98 -21.05 -19.73 20.62
C TYR A 98 -22.31 -18.93 21.04
N LEU A 99 -22.27 -17.61 20.98
CA LEU A 99 -23.33 -16.72 21.44
C LEU A 99 -24.20 -16.26 20.27
N SER A 100 -25.50 -16.24 20.49
CA SER A 100 -26.44 -15.70 19.50
C SER A 100 -26.19 -14.22 19.25
N LYS A 101 -26.57 -13.75 18.05
CA LYS A 101 -26.42 -12.35 17.62
C LYS A 101 -27.00 -11.34 18.63
N GLU A 102 -28.13 -11.67 19.25
CA GLU A 102 -28.78 -10.82 20.26
C GLU A 102 -27.96 -10.73 21.54
N GLN A 103 -27.41 -11.85 22.02
CA GLN A 103 -26.54 -11.88 23.20
C GLN A 103 -25.23 -11.10 22.96
N LEU A 104 -24.69 -11.12 21.74
CA LEU A 104 -23.51 -10.31 21.40
C LEU A 104 -23.82 -8.81 21.40
N GLN A 105 -25.01 -8.41 20.95
CA GLN A 105 -25.42 -7.00 20.97
C GLN A 105 -25.65 -6.49 22.38
N THR A 106 -26.27 -7.28 23.26
CA THR A 106 -26.45 -6.91 24.66
C THR A 106 -25.11 -6.80 25.39
N LEU A 107 -24.18 -7.74 25.16
CA LEU A 107 -22.82 -7.66 25.70
C LEU A 107 -22.07 -6.42 25.22
N ARG A 108 -22.16 -6.10 23.92
CA ARG A 108 -21.58 -4.85 23.40
C ARG A 108 -22.17 -3.64 24.10
N LYS A 109 -23.49 -3.57 24.27
CA LYS A 109 -24.16 -2.45 24.94
C LYS A 109 -23.66 -2.27 26.37
N VAL A 110 -23.61 -3.34 27.16
CA VAL A 110 -23.09 -3.31 28.54
C VAL A 110 -21.62 -2.88 28.59
N GLN A 111 -20.78 -3.33 27.65
CA GLN A 111 -19.40 -2.89 27.57
C GLN A 111 -19.27 -1.38 27.27
N HIS A 112 -20.10 -0.85 26.36
CA HIS A 112 -20.10 0.59 26.06
C HIS A 112 -20.54 1.40 27.29
N GLU A 113 -21.62 0.99 27.95
CA GLU A 113 -22.09 1.63 29.19
C GLU A 113 -21.01 1.61 30.29
N ARG A 114 -20.26 0.51 30.42
CA ARG A 114 -19.13 0.42 31.35
C ARG A 114 -17.97 1.37 31.00
N ILE A 115 -17.62 1.46 29.72
CA ILE A 115 -16.56 2.36 29.24
C ILE A 115 -16.96 3.81 29.46
N GLU A 116 -18.21 4.16 29.15
CA GLU A 116 -18.75 5.49 29.37
C GLU A 116 -18.80 5.84 30.86
N ALA A 117 -19.31 4.95 31.70
CA ALA A 117 -19.29 5.12 33.16
C ALA A 117 -17.86 5.28 33.70
N GLY A 118 -16.90 4.51 33.18
CA GLY A 118 -15.48 4.64 33.53
C GLY A 118 -14.89 5.99 33.11
N LYS A 119 -15.22 6.47 31.91
CA LYS A 119 -14.84 7.80 31.43
C LYS A 119 -15.48 8.91 32.25
N MET A 120 -16.76 8.80 32.59
CA MET A 120 -17.48 9.76 33.44
C MET A 120 -16.85 9.83 34.84
N LYS A 121 -16.50 8.69 35.44
CA LYS A 121 -15.77 8.63 36.72
C LYS A 121 -14.39 9.30 36.61
N LEU A 122 -13.64 9.03 35.53
CA LEU A 122 -12.34 9.67 35.30
C LEU A 122 -12.48 11.19 35.13
N LEU A 123 -13.58 11.64 34.51
CA LEU A 123 -13.91 13.05 34.34
C LEU A 123 -14.49 13.70 35.61
N GLY A 124 -14.57 12.97 36.73
CA GLY A 124 -15.04 13.48 38.02
C GLY A 124 -16.56 13.62 38.14
N MET A 125 -17.35 13.03 37.24
CA MET A 125 -18.81 13.00 37.33
C MET A 125 -19.28 11.89 38.27
N ASP A 126 -20.28 12.18 39.11
CA ASP A 126 -20.82 11.22 40.08
C ASP A 126 -21.67 10.14 39.38
N VAL A 127 -21.08 8.95 39.23
CA VAL A 127 -21.75 7.81 38.60
C VAL A 127 -22.47 7.01 39.69
N LYS A 128 -23.80 7.02 39.65
CA LYS A 128 -24.63 6.25 40.60
C LYS A 128 -24.31 4.76 40.54
N THR A 129 -24.11 4.14 41.70
CA THR A 129 -23.79 2.70 41.88
C THR A 129 -24.88 1.76 41.34
N ASN A 130 -26.10 2.26 41.12
CA ASN A 130 -27.26 1.47 40.67
C ASN A 130 -27.45 1.40 39.14
N MET A 131 -26.44 1.74 38.34
CA MET A 131 -26.53 1.73 36.86
C MET A 131 -26.54 0.31 36.24
N GLY A 132 -26.92 -0.73 36.99
CA GLY A 132 -27.03 -2.12 36.50
C GLY A 132 -25.71 -2.81 36.14
N VAL A 133 -24.61 -2.06 36.06
CA VAL A 133 -23.25 -2.56 35.77
C VAL A 133 -22.40 -2.39 37.01
N ARG A 134 -21.96 -3.50 37.62
CA ARG A 134 -21.09 -3.49 38.80
C ARG A 134 -19.70 -2.99 38.40
N MET A 135 -19.30 -1.85 38.97
CA MET A 135 -18.03 -1.18 38.64
C MET A 135 -16.86 -1.63 39.53
N ASP A 136 -17.13 -2.41 40.58
CA ASP A 136 -16.14 -2.85 41.54
C ASP A 136 -15.61 -4.24 41.16
N GLY A 137 -14.30 -4.31 40.89
CA GLY A 137 -13.60 -5.52 40.48
C GLY A 137 -13.26 -6.45 41.64
N THR A 138 -14.21 -6.75 42.53
CA THR A 138 -14.02 -7.84 43.50
C THR A 138 -14.30 -9.17 42.81
N ALA A 139 -13.22 -9.90 42.55
CA ALA A 139 -13.26 -11.27 42.05
C ALA A 139 -14.11 -12.15 42.99
N PHE A 140 -14.83 -13.09 42.40
CA PHE A 140 -15.49 -14.17 43.14
C PHE A 140 -14.42 -15.03 43.82
N ASP A 141 -14.76 -15.50 45.03
CA ASP A 141 -13.99 -16.40 45.92
C ASP A 141 -13.43 -17.65 45.19
#